data_AF-B8IJ27-F1
#
_entry.id   AF-B8IJ27-F1
#
_cell.length_a   1.000
_cell.length_b   1.000
_cell.length_c   1.000
_cell.angle_alpha   90.00
_cell.angle_beta   90.00
_cell.angle_gamma   90.00
#
_symmetry.space_group_name_H-M   'P 1'
#
loop_
_entity.id
_entity.type
_entity.pdbx_description
1 polymer ?
#
loop_
_entity_poly.entity_id
_entity_poly.type
_entity_poly.pdbx_seq_one_letter_code
_entity_poly.pdbx_strand_id
1 'polypeptide(L)'
;MSSHESRALSASELIDTLAAIGRTVASLNAAGKQIRVAVVPDGLWIDVFAPGRSELSRLIPTHQVSRMAPYAIAREIEALGRTI
;
A
#
# COMPACT_ATOMS: atom_id res chain seq x y z
N MET A 1 -15.94 -18.57 -19.48
CA MET A 1 -15.08 -18.63 -18.28
C MET A 1 -13.71 -18.12 -18.68
N SER A 2 -13.41 -16.83 -18.47
CA SER A 2 -12.08 -16.29 -18.76
C SER A 2 -11.16 -16.56 -17.56
N SER A 3 -10.17 -17.41 -17.78
CA SER A 3 -9.01 -17.54 -16.91
C SER A 3 -8.25 -16.21 -16.92
N HIS A 4 -8.41 -15.41 -15.88
CA HIS A 4 -7.48 -14.32 -15.60
C HIS A 4 -6.15 -14.98 -15.25
N GLU A 5 -5.28 -15.19 -16.24
CA GLU A 5 -3.90 -15.58 -16.00
C GLU A 5 -3.24 -14.50 -15.14
N SER A 6 -2.97 -14.85 -13.89
CA SER A 6 -2.20 -14.02 -12.96
C SER A 6 -0.76 -13.99 -13.46
N ARG A 7 -0.45 -13.07 -14.38
CA ARG A 7 0.91 -12.87 -14.87
C ARG A 7 1.80 -12.52 -13.68
N ALA A 8 2.90 -13.27 -13.52
CA ALA A 8 3.93 -12.91 -12.56
C ALA A 8 4.53 -11.55 -12.94
N LEU A 9 4.63 -10.64 -11.97
CA LEU A 9 5.29 -9.35 -12.14
C LEU A 9 6.77 -9.56 -12.45
N SER A 10 7.29 -8.80 -13.40
CA SER A 10 8.73 -8.71 -13.61
C SER A 10 9.43 -8.06 -12.43
N ALA A 11 10.73 -8.31 -12.27
CA ALA A 11 11.54 -7.70 -11.23
C ALA A 11 11.51 -6.16 -11.29
N SER A 12 11.49 -5.58 -12.50
CA SER A 12 11.37 -4.12 -12.69
C SER A 12 10.02 -3.60 -12.20
N GLU A 13 8.91 -4.26 -12.53
CA GLU A 13 7.57 -3.87 -12.06
C GLU A 13 7.46 -3.94 -10.54
N LEU A 14 8.11 -4.93 -9.91
CA LEU A 14 8.18 -5.03 -8.44
C LEU A 14 8.97 -3.86 -7.84
N ILE A 15 10.14 -3.53 -8.40
CA ILE A 15 10.96 -2.41 -7.93
C ILE A 15 10.20 -1.08 -8.09
N ASP A 16 9.53 -0.87 -9.23
CA ASP A 16 8.73 0.33 -9.47
C ASP A 16 7.56 0.45 -8.49
N THR A 17 6.91 -0.67 -8.17
CA THR A 17 5.85 -0.76 -7.16
C THR A 17 6.37 -0.36 -5.77
N LEU A 18 7.48 -0.97 -5.33
CA LEU A 18 8.09 -0.66 -4.03
C LEU A 18 8.55 0.79 -3.95
N ALA A 19 9.14 1.31 -5.03
CA ALA A 19 9.55 2.71 -5.11
C ALA A 19 8.35 3.67 -5.06
N ALA A 20 7.24 3.33 -5.71
CA ALA A 20 6.01 4.12 -5.63
C ALA A 20 5.43 4.14 -4.21
N ILE A 21 5.37 2.99 -3.54
CA ILE A 21 4.96 2.88 -2.13
C ILE A 21 5.87 3.75 -1.26
N GLY A 22 7.19 3.61 -1.40
CA GLY A 22 8.18 4.38 -0.63
C GLY A 22 8.02 5.89 -0.81
N ARG A 23 7.82 6.37 -2.04
CA ARG A 23 7.57 7.79 -2.33
C ARG A 23 6.29 8.31 -1.70
N THR A 24 5.19 7.54 -1.78
CA THR A 24 3.91 7.92 -1.15
C THR A 24 4.05 8.01 0.36
N VAL A 25 4.66 7.00 0.99
CA VAL A 25 4.90 6.99 2.45
C VAL A 25 5.78 8.18 2.86
N ALA A 26 6.87 8.45 2.14
CA ALA A 26 7.75 9.57 2.43
C ALA A 26 7.03 10.92 2.32
N SER A 27 6.19 11.10 1.30
CA SER A 27 5.39 12.32 1.09
C SER A 27 4.40 12.54 2.24
N LEU A 28 3.66 11.50 2.64
CA LEU A 28 2.71 11.58 3.75
C LEU A 28 3.39 11.83 5.10
N ASN A 29 4.53 11.17 5.35
CA ASN A 29 5.35 11.40 6.54
C ASN A 29 5.85 12.85 6.62
N ALA A 30 6.29 13.42 5.49
CA ALA A 30 6.70 14.82 5.40
C ALA A 30 5.53 15.79 5.68
N ALA A 31 4.29 15.37 5.40
CA ALA A 31 3.07 16.09 5.76
C ALA A 31 2.61 15.88 7.22
N GLY A 32 3.41 15.19 8.04
CA GLY A 32 3.11 14.94 9.47
C GLY A 32 2.18 13.74 9.72
N LYS A 33 1.85 12.97 8.68
CA LYS A 33 1.07 11.74 8.79
C LYS A 33 2.02 10.56 8.80
N GLN A 34 2.31 10.01 9.97
CA GLN A 34 3.21 8.86 10.10
C GLN A 34 2.53 7.61 9.54
N ILE A 35 2.94 7.20 8.35
CA ILE A 35 2.51 6.00 7.66
C ILE A 35 3.59 4.93 7.84
N ARG A 36 3.17 3.70 8.17
CA ARG A 36 4.01 2.51 8.13
C ARG A 36 3.34 1.45 7.27
N VAL A 37 4.14 0.77 6.45
CA VAL A 37 3.66 -0.31 5.58
C VAL A 37 4.54 -1.53 5.84
N ALA A 38 3.92 -2.68 6.12
CA ALA A 38 4.62 -3.93 6.39
C ALA A 38 3.97 -5.08 5.60
N VAL A 39 4.81 -5.96 5.07
CA VAL A 39 4.35 -7.25 4.55
C VAL A 39 4.24 -8.21 5.74
N VAL A 40 3.06 -8.80 5.91
CA VAL A 40 2.72 -9.76 6.97
C VAL A 40 2.21 -11.05 6.33
N PRO A 41 2.16 -12.19 7.05
CA PRO A 41 1.82 -13.48 6.44
C PRO A 41 0.46 -13.52 5.72
N ASP A 42 -0.51 -12.71 6.14
CA ASP A 42 -1.86 -12.62 5.58
C ASP A 42 -2.04 -11.49 4.56
N GLY A 43 -1.08 -10.58 4.39
CA GLY A 43 -1.15 -9.52 3.40
C GLY A 43 -0.23 -8.32 3.63
N LEU A 44 -0.75 -7.14 3.30
CA LEU A 44 -0.06 -5.87 3.49
C LEU A 44 -0.74 -5.09 4.60
N TRP A 45 -0.04 -4.87 5.70
CA TRP A 45 -0.50 -4.07 6.82
C TRP A 45 -0.10 -2.61 6.63
N ILE A 46 -1.04 -1.69 6.83
CA ILE A 46 -0.84 -0.25 6.70
C ILE A 46 -1.34 0.41 7.99
N ASP A 47 -0.44 1.09 8.70
CA ASP A 47 -0.76 1.94 9.84
C ASP A 47 -0.63 3.40 9.46
N VAL A 48 -1.60 4.20 9.90
CA VAL A 48 -1.58 5.66 9.76
C VAL A 48 -1.80 6.30 11.12
N PHE A 49 -0.82 7.11 11.52
CA PHE A 49 -0.86 7.90 12.73
C PHE A 49 -0.73 9.39 12.40
N ALA A 50 -1.67 10.20 12.89
CA ALA A 50 -1.61 11.65 12.81
C ALA A 50 -1.74 12.22 14.23
N PRO A 51 -0.83 13.09 14.70
CA PRO A 51 -0.91 13.68 16.02
C PRO A 51 -2.26 14.36 16.27
N GLY A 52 -2.92 14.02 17.37
CA GLY A 52 -4.23 14.57 17.73
C GLY A 52 -5.43 13.98 16.97
N ARG A 53 -5.23 12.94 16.16
CA ARG A 53 -6.30 12.16 15.51
C ARG A 53 -6.20 10.68 15.92
N SER A 54 -7.27 9.94 15.72
CA SER A 54 -7.29 8.49 15.95
C SER A 54 -6.35 7.77 14.98
N GLU A 55 -5.69 6.74 15.48
CA GLU A 55 -4.94 5.79 14.65
C GLU A 55 -5.87 5.03 13.73
N LEU A 56 -5.43 4.80 12.50
CA LEU A 56 -6.15 4.02 11.51
C LEU A 56 -5.24 2.94 10.94
N SER A 57 -5.64 1.69 11.12
CA SER A 57 -4.91 0.53 10.62
C SER A 57 -5.77 -0.23 9.61
N ARG A 58 -5.13 -0.76 8.56
CA ARG A 58 -5.81 -1.57 7.53
C ARG A 58 -4.91 -2.69 7.04
N LEU A 59 -5.46 -3.90 7.02
CA LEU A 59 -4.90 -5.04 6.30
C LEU A 59 -5.48 -5.10 4.88
N ILE A 60 -4.61 -5.16 3.87
CA ILE A 60 -4.97 -5.58 2.51
C ILE A 60 -4.60 -7.05 2.36
N PRO A 61 -5.58 -7.98 2.29
CA PRO A 61 -5.29 -9.40 2.21
C PRO A 61 -4.47 -9.79 0.98
N THR A 62 -3.63 -10.81 1.10
CA THR A 62 -2.74 -11.30 0.02
C THR A 62 -3.48 -11.55 -1.29
N HIS A 63 -4.69 -12.12 -1.24
CA HIS A 63 -5.50 -12.40 -2.43
C HIS A 63 -6.02 -11.14 -3.14
N GLN A 64 -6.06 -10.01 -2.44
CA GLN A 64 -6.37 -8.70 -3.02
C GLN A 64 -5.09 -8.07 -3.57
N VAL A 65 -4.00 -8.06 -2.78
CA VAL A 65 -2.69 -7.54 -3.21
C VAL A 65 -2.25 -8.18 -4.53
N SER A 66 -2.39 -9.50 -4.67
CA SER A 66 -1.99 -10.22 -5.90
C SER A 66 -2.83 -9.88 -7.14
N ARG A 67 -4.00 -9.26 -6.96
CA ARG A 67 -4.90 -8.81 -8.04
C ARG A 67 -4.81 -7.31 -8.29
N MET A 68 -4.13 -6.57 -7.41
CA MET A 68 -3.96 -5.13 -7.57
C MET A 68 -2.94 -4.85 -8.66
N ALA A 69 -3.23 -3.86 -9.50
CA ALA A 69 -2.22 -3.32 -10.38
C ALA A 69 -1.06 -2.74 -9.53
N PRO A 70 0.20 -2.81 -10.00
CA PRO A 70 1.39 -2.25 -9.34
C PRO A 70 1.18 -0.89 -8.65
N TYR A 71 0.56 0.05 -9.36
CA TYR A 71 0.32 1.41 -8.87
C TYR A 71 -0.85 1.54 -7.89
N ALA A 72 -1.74 0.54 -7.82
CA ALA A 72 -2.96 0.63 -7.02
C ALA A 72 -2.67 0.59 -5.51
N ILE A 73 -1.62 -0.11 -5.08
CA ILE A 73 -1.23 -0.18 -3.66
C ILE A 73 -0.84 1.20 -3.14
N ALA A 74 -0.02 1.94 -3.89
CA ALA A 74 0.37 3.30 -3.53
C ALA A 74 -0.84 4.25 -3.42
N ARG A 75 -1.85 4.09 -4.29
CA ARG A 75 -3.08 4.90 -4.23
C ARG A 75 -3.96 4.55 -3.03
N GLU A 76 -4.03 3.28 -2.63
CA GLU A 76 -4.75 2.89 -1.41
C GLU A 76 -4.11 3.48 -0.15
N ILE A 77 -2.78 3.45 -0.07
CA ILE A 77 -2.04 4.10 1.03
C ILE A 77 -2.32 5.61 1.05
N GLU A 78 -2.29 6.26 -0.11
CA GLU A 78 -2.60 7.69 -0.23
C GLU A 78 -4.04 8.01 0.21
N ALA A 79 -5.01 7.20 -0.22
CA ALA A 79 -6.42 7.37 0.14
C ALA A 79 -6.61 7.25 1.67
N LEU A 80 -6.01 6.23 2.28
CA LEU A 80 -6.05 6.02 3.73
C LEU A 80 -5.44 7.22 4.48
N GLY A 81 -4.29 7.69 4.01
CA GLY A 81 -3.61 8.87 4.53
C GLY A 81 -4.40 10.17 4.35
N ARG A 82 -5.45 10.23 3.54
CA ARG A 82 -6.32 11.42 3.41
C ARG A 82 -7.56 11.37 4.32
N THR A 83 -7.91 10.20 4.84
CA THR A 83 -9.08 10.02 5.73
C THR A 83 -8.85 10.63 7.10
N ILE A 84 -7.61 10.63 7.57
CA ILE A 84 -7.15 11.34 8.78
C ILE A 84 -6.20 12.47 8.43
#